data_AF-A0A8T5M3F5-F1
#
_entry.id   AF-A0A8T5M3F5-F1
#
_cell.length_a   1.000
_cell.length_b   1.000
_cell.length_c   1.000
_cell.angle_alpha   90.00
_cell.angle_beta   90.00
_cell.angle_gamma   90.00
#
_symmetry.space_group_name_H-M   'P 1'
#
loop_
_entity.id
_entity.type
_entity.pdbx_description
1 polymer ?
#
loop_
_entity_poly.entity_id
_entity_poly.type
_entity_poly.pdbx_seq_one_letter_code
_entity_poly.pdbx_strand_id
1 'polypeptide(L)'
;MDRNSTYHESTTSICPQCSERVPAKIIIKNKSIFLEKYCKKHGIQEELLEEDAEYYLDRRKYDKPGTISTTQTKINKGCPFDCGLCPNHDQHTCIALIEITNNCNLKCPVCYANGGKGKFLSLNRISEMLDFYVESEGGEAEILQISGGEPT
;
A
#
# COMPACT_ATOMS: atom_id res chain seq x y z
N MET A 1 -34.70 -18.78 -8.38
CA MET A 1 -34.02 -17.55 -8.86
C MET A 1 -32.60 -17.66 -8.38
N ASP A 2 -31.65 -17.69 -9.31
CA ASP A 2 -30.22 -17.83 -8.99
C ASP A 2 -29.59 -16.45 -8.81
N ARG A 3 -28.47 -16.40 -8.07
CA ARG A 3 -27.69 -15.17 -7.93
C ARG A 3 -26.93 -14.89 -9.23
N ASN A 4 -26.66 -13.60 -9.49
CA ASN A 4 -25.88 -13.15 -10.65
C ASN A 4 -24.35 -13.20 -10.43
N SER A 5 -23.89 -13.74 -9.30
CA SER A 5 -22.48 -13.80 -8.92
C SER A 5 -22.21 -15.03 -8.06
N THR A 6 -20.97 -15.49 -8.11
CA THR A 6 -20.46 -16.60 -7.28
C THR A 6 -19.58 -16.05 -6.17
N TYR A 7 -19.78 -16.51 -4.94
CA TYR A 7 -18.89 -16.17 -3.82
C TYR A 7 -17.54 -16.87 -3.97
N HIS A 8 -16.44 -16.13 -3.79
CA HIS A 8 -15.08 -16.68 -3.81
C HIS A 8 -14.47 -16.73 -2.41
N GLU A 9 -14.33 -15.58 -1.74
CA GLU A 9 -13.76 -15.52 -0.39
C GLU A 9 -14.27 -14.30 0.41
N SER A 10 -14.06 -14.32 1.72
CA SER A 10 -14.36 -13.21 2.62
C SER A 10 -13.10 -12.41 2.92
N THR A 11 -13.24 -11.09 3.00
CA THR A 11 -12.13 -10.18 3.32
C THR A 11 -12.63 -8.94 4.06
N THR A 12 -11.76 -7.98 4.31
CA THR A 12 -12.13 -6.65 4.80
C THR A 12 -11.71 -5.59 3.81
N SER A 13 -12.41 -4.47 3.79
CA SER A 13 -12.08 -3.33 2.94
C SER A 13 -12.36 -2.02 3.66
N ILE A 14 -12.32 -0.91 2.94
CA ILE A 14 -12.60 0.44 3.42
C ILE A 14 -13.81 0.99 2.65
N CYS A 15 -14.72 1.63 3.40
CA CYS A 15 -15.83 2.36 2.80
C CYS A 15 -15.28 3.62 2.10
N PRO A 16 -15.54 3.85 0.80
CA PRO A 16 -15.00 5.00 0.06
C PRO A 16 -15.58 6.34 0.53
N GLN A 17 -16.70 6.32 1.25
CA GLN A 17 -17.38 7.52 1.76
C GLN A 17 -16.87 7.98 3.13
N CYS A 18 -16.70 7.08 4.10
CA CYS A 18 -16.28 7.45 5.46
C CYS A 18 -14.94 6.86 5.91
N SER A 19 -14.25 6.12 5.03
CA SER A 19 -12.97 5.47 5.32
C SER A 19 -12.95 4.49 6.50
N GLU A 20 -14.13 4.05 6.96
CA GLU A 20 -14.26 3.03 8.00
C GLU A 20 -13.94 1.64 7.44
N ARG A 21 -13.34 0.78 8.27
CA ARG A 21 -13.11 -0.62 7.93
C ARG A 21 -14.44 -1.38 7.91
N VAL A 22 -14.68 -2.11 6.83
CA VAL A 22 -15.95 -2.81 6.57
C VAL A 22 -15.72 -4.26 6.16
N PRO A 23 -16.66 -5.17 6.48
CA PRO A 23 -16.65 -6.51 5.92
C PRO A 23 -16.86 -6.44 4.41
N ALA A 24 -16.19 -7.34 3.69
CA ALA A 24 -16.32 -7.46 2.26
C ALA A 24 -16.23 -8.93 1.83
N LYS A 25 -16.71 -9.22 0.62
CA LYS A 25 -16.50 -10.50 -0.05
C LYS A 25 -15.97 -10.25 -1.45
N ILE A 26 -15.12 -11.16 -1.89
CA ILE A 26 -14.68 -11.24 -3.27
C ILE A 26 -15.66 -12.16 -3.99
N ILE A 27 -16.22 -11.66 -5.09
CA ILE A 27 -17.22 -12.37 -5.90
C ILE A 27 -16.78 -12.40 -7.35
N ILE A 28 -17.15 -13.49 -8.03
CA ILE A 28 -16.94 -13.68 -9.46
C ILE A 28 -18.24 -13.33 -10.17
N LYS A 29 -18.19 -12.39 -11.09
CA LYS A 29 -19.34 -11.88 -11.84
C LYS A 29 -18.89 -11.51 -13.25
N ASN A 30 -19.55 -12.04 -14.28
CA ASN A 30 -19.24 -11.75 -15.69
C ASN A 30 -17.77 -11.96 -16.09
N LYS A 31 -17.13 -13.02 -15.58
CA LYS A 31 -15.68 -13.32 -15.77
C LYS A 31 -14.72 -12.30 -15.17
N SER A 32 -15.20 -11.41 -14.31
CA SER A 32 -14.38 -10.46 -13.55
C SER A 32 -14.55 -10.68 -12.05
N ILE A 33 -13.65 -10.10 -11.28
CA ILE A 33 -13.67 -10.15 -9.82
C ILE A 33 -14.15 -8.80 -9.29
N PHE A 34 -15.14 -8.86 -8.42
CA PHE A 34 -15.65 -7.69 -7.72
C PHE A 34 -15.46 -7.83 -6.22
N LEU A 35 -15.28 -6.70 -5.56
CA LEU A 35 -15.29 -6.57 -4.13
C LEU A 35 -16.66 -6.00 -3.71
N GLU A 36 -17.50 -6.84 -3.11
CA GLU A 36 -18.77 -6.39 -2.52
C GLU A 36 -18.55 -6.09 -1.04
N LYS A 37 -18.82 -4.85 -0.65
CA LYS A 37 -18.56 -4.28 0.67
C LYS A 37 -19.88 -3.91 1.34
N TYR A 38 -19.93 -4.00 2.67
CA TYR A 38 -21.10 -3.54 3.43
C TYR A 38 -20.70 -2.53 4.51
N CYS A 39 -21.08 -1.26 4.30
CA CYS A 39 -20.96 -0.22 5.32
C CYS A 39 -22.28 -0.04 6.05
N LYS A 40 -22.26 -0.07 7.40
CA LYS A 40 -23.46 0.20 8.22
C LYS A 40 -24.11 1.55 7.92
N LYS A 41 -23.33 2.56 7.51
CA LYS A 41 -23.79 3.92 7.21
C LYS A 41 -24.17 4.13 5.74
N HIS A 42 -23.46 3.49 4.81
CA HIS A 42 -23.56 3.77 3.37
C HIS A 42 -24.07 2.59 2.53
N GLY A 43 -24.44 1.48 3.17
CA GLY A 43 -25.05 0.33 2.51
C GLY A 43 -24.05 -0.58 1.78
N ILE A 44 -24.59 -1.37 0.83
CA ILE A 44 -23.83 -2.27 -0.03
C ILE A 44 -23.16 -1.47 -1.15
N GLN A 45 -21.90 -1.78 -1.42
CA GLN A 45 -21.12 -1.20 -2.50
C GLN A 45 -20.42 -2.32 -3.25
N GLU A 46 -20.35 -2.24 -4.58
CA GLU A 46 -19.66 -3.20 -5.42
C GLU A 46 -18.62 -2.44 -6.26
N GLU A 47 -17.37 -2.91 -6.24
CA GLU A 47 -16.27 -2.30 -6.98
C GLU A 47 -15.53 -3.38 -7.77
N LEU A 48 -15.09 -3.04 -8.98
CA LEU A 48 -14.25 -3.92 -9.79
C LEU A 48 -12.87 -4.04 -9.13
N LEU A 49 -12.43 -5.28 -8.89
CA LEU A 49 -11.12 -5.58 -8.32
C LEU A 49 -10.14 -6.10 -9.39
N GLU A 50 -10.62 -6.92 -10.31
CA GLU A 50 -9.84 -7.47 -11.43
C GLU A 50 -10.76 -7.75 -12.62
N GLU A 51 -10.33 -7.40 -13.82
CA GLU A 51 -11.11 -7.57 -15.05
C GLU A 51 -11.15 -9.04 -15.49
N ASP A 52 -10.07 -9.77 -15.22
CA ASP A 52 -9.90 -11.19 -15.58
C ASP A 52 -9.92 -12.11 -14.35
N ALA A 53 -11.03 -12.81 -14.17
CA ALA A 53 -11.20 -13.77 -13.09
C ALA A 53 -10.28 -14.99 -13.19
N GLU A 54 -9.91 -15.43 -14.39
CA GLU A 54 -9.00 -16.57 -14.55
C GLU A 54 -7.60 -16.21 -14.07
N TYR A 55 -7.11 -15.03 -14.47
CA TYR A 55 -5.84 -14.48 -13.97
C TYR A 55 -5.84 -14.32 -12.45
N TYR A 56 -6.91 -13.75 -11.87
CA TYR A 56 -7.01 -13.57 -10.42
C TYR A 56 -6.89 -14.88 -9.64
N LEU A 57 -7.51 -15.94 -10.15
CA LEU A 57 -7.50 -17.26 -9.52
C LEU A 57 -6.18 -17.99 -9.76
N ASP A 58 -5.53 -17.79 -10.90
CA ASP A 58 -4.26 -18.42 -11.24
C ASP A 58 -3.07 -17.81 -10.49
N ARG A 59 -3.06 -16.49 -10.28
CA ARG A 59 -1.88 -15.76 -9.77
C ARG A 59 -1.37 -16.24 -8.42
N ARG A 60 -2.25 -16.77 -7.55
CA ARG A 60 -1.90 -17.27 -6.22
C ARG A 60 -0.94 -18.48 -6.29
N LYS A 61 -0.81 -19.14 -7.45
CA LYS A 61 0.18 -20.21 -7.69
C LYS A 61 1.62 -19.71 -7.64
N TYR A 62 1.84 -18.40 -7.81
CA TYR A 62 3.17 -17.77 -7.81
C TYR A 62 3.47 -17.01 -6.51
N ASP A 63 2.58 -17.09 -5.51
CA ASP A 63 2.82 -16.48 -4.20
C ASP A 63 4.07 -17.09 -3.57
N LYS A 64 5.03 -16.22 -3.21
CA LYS A 64 6.18 -16.60 -2.39
C LYS A 64 5.96 -16.14 -0.95
N PRO A 65 6.44 -16.89 0.07
CA PRO A 65 6.50 -16.39 1.43
C PRO A 65 7.17 -15.01 1.49
N GLY A 66 6.65 -14.14 2.36
CA GLY A 66 7.28 -12.86 2.64
C GLY A 66 8.62 -13.02 3.35
N THR A 67 9.52 -12.06 3.13
CA THR A 67 10.80 -11.94 3.81
C THR A 67 10.55 -11.21 5.14
N ILE A 68 11.13 -11.73 6.23
CA ILE A 68 10.98 -11.15 7.56
C ILE A 68 11.78 -9.84 7.63
N SER A 69 11.19 -8.81 8.23
CA SER A 69 11.84 -7.53 8.55
C SER A 69 11.62 -7.14 10.00
N THR A 70 12.42 -6.19 10.50
CA THR A 70 12.32 -5.72 11.88
C THR A 70 11.05 -4.88 12.06
N THR A 71 10.23 -5.24 13.05
CA THR A 71 9.02 -4.47 13.35
C THR A 71 9.36 -3.13 13.97
N GLN A 72 8.83 -2.04 13.43
CA GLN A 72 9.09 -0.67 13.86
C GLN A 72 7.96 -0.07 14.70
N THR A 73 6.75 -0.63 14.60
CA THR A 73 5.55 -0.12 15.27
C THR A 73 4.75 -1.25 15.93
N LYS A 74 3.78 -0.89 16.78
CA LYS A 74 2.84 -1.84 17.40
C LYS A 74 1.50 -1.80 16.68
N ILE A 75 0.76 -2.90 16.77
CA ILE A 75 -0.66 -2.94 16.36
C ILE A 75 -1.48 -2.28 17.46
N ASN A 76 -2.31 -1.30 17.10
CA ASN A 76 -3.22 -0.59 18.00
C ASN A 76 -4.65 -0.57 17.43
N LYS A 77 -4.85 0.01 16.23
CA LYS A 77 -6.16 0.16 15.58
C LYS A 77 -6.42 -0.85 14.45
N GLY A 78 -5.40 -1.62 14.06
CA GLY A 78 -5.38 -2.53 12.92
C GLY A 78 -5.16 -1.84 11.57
N CYS A 79 -4.78 -2.62 10.56
CA CYS A 79 -4.62 -2.15 9.18
C CYS A 79 -5.99 -1.65 8.63
N PRO A 80 -6.05 -0.48 7.95
CA PRO A 80 -4.95 0.40 7.54
C PRO A 80 -4.67 1.59 8.49
N PHE A 81 -5.25 1.59 9.69
CA PHE A 81 -5.14 2.73 10.63
C PHE A 81 -3.87 2.71 11.48
N ASP A 82 -3.16 1.59 11.49
CA ASP A 82 -1.78 1.50 11.95
C ASP A 82 -0.87 1.47 10.70
N CYS A 83 -0.02 2.48 10.55
CA CYS A 83 0.96 2.56 9.46
C CYS A 83 2.38 2.31 9.99
N GLY A 84 3.24 1.75 9.14
CA GLY A 84 4.61 1.32 9.46
C GLY A 84 4.78 -0.21 9.43
N LEU A 85 6.03 -0.68 9.50
CA LEU A 85 6.37 -2.11 9.55
C LEU A 85 5.94 -2.72 10.90
N CYS A 86 4.64 -2.93 11.12
CA CYS A 86 4.10 -3.53 12.33
C CYS A 86 4.16 -5.07 12.27
N PRO A 87 3.86 -5.80 13.37
CA PRO A 87 3.84 -7.27 13.35
C PRO A 87 2.84 -7.93 12.36
N ASN A 88 1.87 -7.19 11.81
CA ASN A 88 0.98 -7.68 10.74
C ASN A 88 1.56 -7.43 9.33
N HIS A 89 2.75 -6.85 9.22
CA HIS A 89 3.40 -6.58 7.96
C HIS A 89 4.27 -7.79 7.58
N ASP A 90 3.74 -8.63 6.69
CA ASP A 90 4.34 -9.92 6.34
C ASP A 90 5.52 -9.83 5.36
N GLN A 91 5.92 -8.63 4.95
CA GLN A 91 6.97 -8.43 3.95
C GLN A 91 8.02 -7.41 4.41
N HIS A 92 9.26 -7.56 3.97
CA HIS A 92 10.32 -6.58 4.17
C HIS A 92 10.15 -5.35 3.24
N THR A 93 11.05 -4.38 3.38
CA THR A 93 11.04 -3.19 2.50
C THR A 93 11.62 -3.55 1.13
N CYS A 94 10.76 -3.90 0.16
CA CYS A 94 11.19 -4.24 -1.20
C CYS A 94 11.97 -3.09 -1.88
N ILE A 95 11.54 -1.84 -1.67
CA ILE A 95 12.21 -0.64 -2.19
C ILE A 95 12.05 0.48 -1.16
N ALA A 96 13.15 1.00 -0.63
CA ALA A 96 13.15 2.23 0.15
C ALA A 96 13.18 3.45 -0.77
N LEU A 97 12.49 4.52 -0.38
CA LEU A 97 12.49 5.81 -1.07
C LEU A 97 12.91 6.91 -0.09
N ILE A 98 13.99 7.62 -0.42
CA ILE A 98 14.45 8.79 0.33
C ILE A 98 14.36 10.04 -0.54
N GLU A 99 13.42 10.91 -0.19
CA GLU A 99 13.25 12.24 -0.76
C GLU A 99 14.28 13.19 -0.14
N ILE A 100 15.38 13.49 -0.85
CA ILE A 100 16.46 14.34 -0.32
C ILE A 100 16.13 15.84 -0.36
N THR A 101 15.10 16.23 -1.12
CA THR A 101 14.63 17.61 -1.20
C THR A 101 13.20 17.64 -1.73
N ASN A 102 12.37 18.54 -1.19
CA ASN A 102 11.08 18.89 -1.80
C ASN A 102 11.17 20.18 -2.62
N ASN A 103 12.38 20.74 -2.80
CA ASN A 103 12.59 21.93 -3.62
C ASN A 103 12.46 21.58 -5.10
N CYS A 104 11.49 22.17 -5.78
CA CYS A 104 11.17 21.90 -7.18
C CYS A 104 10.82 23.21 -7.90
N ASN A 105 11.42 23.49 -9.05
CA ASN A 105 11.09 24.64 -9.90
C ASN A 105 10.01 24.32 -10.95
N LEU A 106 9.68 23.05 -11.15
CA LEU A 106 8.64 22.59 -12.06
C LEU A 106 7.26 22.76 -11.43
N LYS A 107 6.24 22.88 -12.29
CA LYS A 107 4.83 23.04 -11.89
C LYS A 107 3.95 21.99 -12.55
N CYS A 108 4.37 20.73 -12.45
CA CYS A 108 3.68 19.62 -13.09
C CYS A 108 2.29 19.45 -12.46
N PRO A 109 1.18 19.51 -13.23
CA PRO A 109 -0.18 19.40 -12.70
C PRO A 109 -0.51 18.00 -12.15
N VAL A 110 0.36 17.02 -12.41
CA VAL A 110 0.23 15.62 -11.98
C VAL A 110 1.24 15.24 -10.88
N CYS A 111 1.97 16.21 -10.31
CA CYS A 111 2.98 15.91 -9.28
C CYS A 111 2.32 15.49 -7.97
N TYR A 112 2.41 14.22 -7.62
CA TYR A 112 1.94 13.70 -6.33
C TYR A 112 2.88 14.04 -5.16
N ALA A 113 4.17 14.29 -5.45
CA ALA A 113 5.18 14.65 -4.44
C ALA A 113 5.03 16.08 -3.91
N ASN A 114 4.11 16.88 -4.48
CA ASN A 114 3.81 18.25 -4.08
C ASN A 114 5.08 19.13 -3.97
N GLY A 115 6.00 18.96 -4.93
CA GLY A 115 7.23 19.74 -5.00
C GLY A 115 6.97 21.23 -5.18
N GLY A 116 7.85 22.07 -4.65
CA GLY A 116 7.71 23.52 -4.73
C GLY A 116 8.82 24.25 -3.98
N LYS A 117 8.49 25.30 -3.23
CA LYS A 117 9.49 25.92 -2.34
C LYS A 117 9.83 24.95 -1.21
N GLY A 118 11.05 24.44 -1.25
CA GLY A 118 11.50 23.39 -0.34
C GLY A 118 12.90 23.62 0.20
N LYS A 119 13.42 22.61 0.90
CA LYS A 119 14.81 22.59 1.40
C LYS A 119 15.41 21.23 1.11
N PHE A 120 16.73 21.22 0.94
CA PHE A 120 17.51 20.00 0.96
C PHE A 120 17.62 19.49 2.41
N LEU A 121 17.53 18.18 2.58
CA LEU A 121 17.94 17.53 3.81
C LEU A 121 19.45 17.71 4.01
N SER A 122 19.89 17.80 5.25
CA SER A 122 21.32 17.79 5.56
C SER A 122 21.90 16.39 5.30
N LEU A 123 23.18 16.32 4.93
CA LEU A 123 23.86 15.03 4.78
C LEU A 123 23.81 14.19 6.05
N ASN A 124 23.90 14.81 7.22
CA ASN A 124 23.74 14.10 8.51
C ASN A 124 22.37 13.45 8.62
N ARG A 125 21.29 14.15 8.23
CA ARG A 125 19.95 13.58 8.26
C ARG A 125 19.78 12.45 7.27
N ILE A 126 20.37 12.57 6.08
CA ILE A 126 20.37 11.51 5.07
C ILE A 126 21.12 10.28 5.60
N SER A 127 22.27 10.47 6.26
CA SER A 127 23.03 9.39 6.91
C SER A 127 22.19 8.66 7.95
N GLU A 128 21.52 9.39 8.86
CA GLU A 128 20.62 8.80 9.86
C GLU A 128 19.50 7.96 9.23
N MET A 129 18.96 8.40 8.09
CA MET A 129 17.91 7.68 7.37
C MET A 129 18.44 6.41 6.70
N LEU A 130 19.67 6.45 6.17
CA LEU A 130 20.34 5.28 5.61
C LEU A 130 20.66 4.25 6.69
N ASP A 131 21.22 4.69 7.82
CA ASP A 131 21.54 3.83 8.96
C ASP A 131 20.28 3.13 9.49
N PHE A 132 19.19 3.89 9.64
CA PHE A 132 17.88 3.34 10.01
C PHE A 132 17.36 2.31 9.02
N TYR A 133 17.48 2.58 7.71
CA TYR A 133 17.02 1.63 6.68
C TYR A 133 17.81 0.32 6.75
N VAL A 134 19.14 0.40 6.81
CA VAL A 134 20.03 -0.76 6.92
C VAL A 134 19.71 -1.56 8.19
N GLU A 135 19.55 -0.90 9.34
CA GLU A 135 19.18 -1.56 10.60
C GLU A 135 17.80 -2.25 10.50
N SER A 136 16.81 -1.58 9.89
CA SER A 136 15.47 -2.13 9.77
C SER A 136 15.40 -3.42 8.95
N GLU A 137 16.29 -3.56 7.96
CA GLU A 137 16.41 -4.72 7.10
C GLU A 137 17.47 -5.72 7.62
N GLY A 138 17.88 -5.62 8.88
CA GLY A 138 18.81 -6.57 9.51
C GLY A 138 20.22 -6.55 8.91
N GLY A 139 20.60 -5.44 8.27
CA GLY A 139 21.88 -5.28 7.57
C GLY A 139 21.85 -5.68 6.08
N GLU A 140 20.72 -6.22 5.58
CA GLU A 140 20.59 -6.72 4.19
C GLU A 140 19.66 -5.83 3.34
N ALA A 141 19.76 -4.51 3.50
CA ALA A 141 19.02 -3.56 2.67
C ALA A 141 19.34 -3.73 1.16
N GLU A 142 18.32 -4.00 0.35
CA GLU A 142 18.51 -4.39 -1.06
C GLU A 142 18.48 -3.20 -2.03
N ILE A 143 17.39 -2.42 -2.02
CA ILE A 143 17.12 -1.40 -3.06
C ILE A 143 16.74 -0.08 -2.40
N LEU A 144 17.53 0.96 -2.69
CA LEU A 144 17.24 2.34 -2.35
C LEU A 144 17.02 3.18 -3.60
N GLN A 145 15.87 3.85 -3.67
CA GLN A 145 15.62 4.94 -4.59
C GLN A 145 15.86 6.28 -3.89
N ILE A 146 16.80 7.06 -4.40
CA ILE A 146 16.98 8.47 -4.02
C ILE A 146 16.10 9.31 -4.94
N SER A 147 15.29 10.18 -4.36
CA SER A 147 14.37 11.04 -5.11
C SER A 147 14.27 12.43 -4.51
N GLY A 148 13.41 13.26 -5.07
CA GLY A 148 13.26 14.67 -4.70
C GLY A 148 12.46 15.46 -5.70
N GLY A 149 12.42 16.78 -5.49
CA GLY A 149 12.07 17.77 -6.50
C GLY A 149 13.23 18.05 -7.46
N GLU A 150 12.91 18.62 -8.64
CA GLU A 150 13.88 19.16 -9.59
C GLU A 150 14.16 20.63 -9.23
N PRO A 151 15.26 20.94 -8.55
CA PRO A 151 15.49 22.28 -8.01
C PRO A 151 15.87 23.32 -9.09
N THR A 152 16.26 22.90 -10.30
CA THR A 152 16.90 23.74 -11.33
C THR A 152 16.21 23.82 -12.66
#